data_AF-A0A101N662-F1
#
_entry.id   AF-A0A101N662-F1
#
_cell.length_a   1.000
_cell.length_b   1.000
_cell.length_c   1.000
_cell.angle_alpha   90.00
_cell.angle_beta   90.00
_cell.angle_gamma   90.00
#
_symmetry.space_group_name_H-M   'P 1'
#
loop_
_entity.id
_entity.type
_entity.pdbx_description
1 polymer ?
#
loop_
_entity_poly.entity_id
_entity_poly.type
_entity_poly.pdbx_seq_one_letter_code
_entity_poly.pdbx_strand_id
1 'polypeptide(L)' 'MPGDARFSLDGERLAFTPDPKSNEMDCPVLYAEPHPTVLSVLQAAPDRPYLWKTLPTAL' A
#
# COMPACT_ATOMS: atom_id res chain seq x y z
N MET A 1 22.06 0.75 3.10
CA MET A 1 22.60 -0.57 2.75
C MET A 1 21.89 -1.07 1.51
N PRO A 2 22.57 -1.56 0.47
CA PRO A 2 21.91 -2.16 -0.69
C PRO A 2 21.20 -3.46 -0.29
N GLY A 3 19.99 -3.69 -0.80
CA GLY A 3 19.18 -4.87 -0.49
C GLY A 3 19.54 -6.10 -1.34
N ASP A 4 18.97 -7.26 -1.00
CA ASP A 4 19.27 -8.56 -1.63
C ASP A 4 18.45 -8.86 -2.89
N ALA A 5 17.84 -7.84 -3.52
CA ALA A 5 17.08 -8.02 -4.77
C ALA A 5 18.01 -8.49 -5.90
N ARG A 6 17.71 -9.68 -6.44
CA ARG A 6 18.39 -10.25 -7.60
C ARG A 6 17.33 -10.72 -8.58
N PHE A 7 17.55 -10.50 -9.87
CA PHE A 7 16.75 -11.12 -10.91
C PHE A 7 16.91 -12.64 -10.84
N SER A 8 15.79 -13.37 -10.78
CA SER A 8 15.73 -14.82 -10.75
C SER A 8 14.63 -15.29 -11.70
N LEU A 9 14.92 -16.33 -12.47
CA LEU A 9 13.93 -16.99 -13.33
C LEU A 9 13.03 -17.94 -12.54
N ASP A 10 13.45 -18.36 -11.35
CA ASP A 10 12.74 -19.32 -10.50
C ASP A 10 11.68 -18.67 -9.59
N GLY A 11 11.56 -17.33 -9.63
CA GLY A 11 10.55 -16.59 -8.90
C GLY A 11 11.05 -15.30 -8.26
N GLU A 12 10.12 -14.44 -7.91
CA GLU A 12 10.37 -13.15 -7.27
C GLU A 12 10.73 -13.31 -5.79
N ARG A 13 11.67 -12.50 -5.30
CA ARG A 13 12.04 -12.41 -3.89
C ARG A 13 12.18 -10.96 -3.47
N LEU A 14 11.70 -10.65 -2.26
CA LEU A 14 11.86 -9.33 -1.67
C LEU A 14 13.34 -9.04 -1.38
N ALA A 15 13.74 -7.79 -1.59
CA ALA A 15 15.09 -7.31 -1.28
C ALA A 15 15.40 -7.30 0.23
N PHE A 16 14.34 -7.30 1.07
CA PHE A 16 14.39 -7.23 2.51
C PHE A 16 13.33 -8.16 3.11
N THR A 17 13.62 -8.70 4.29
CA THR A 17 12.63 -9.49 5.04
C THR A 17 11.61 -8.53 5.66
N PRO A 18 10.29 -8.76 5.47
CA PRO A 18 9.26 -7.95 6.11
C PRO A 18 9.44 -7.95 7.63
N ASP A 19 9.23 -6.79 8.27
CA ASP A 19 9.14 -6.68 9.73
C ASP A 19 7.67 -6.71 10.22
N PRO A 20 7.20 -7.83 10.80
CA PRO A 20 5.84 -7.92 11.30
C PRO A 20 5.55 -6.95 12.45
N LYS A 21 6.55 -6.49 13.20
CA LYS A 21 6.35 -5.49 14.27
C LYS A 21 6.01 -4.12 13.71
N SER A 22 6.44 -3.84 12.49
CA SER A 22 6.13 -2.64 11.72
C SER A 22 4.88 -2.82 10.85
N ASN A 23 4.14 -3.93 11.04
CA ASN A 23 2.98 -4.31 10.24
C ASN A 23 3.30 -4.51 8.75
N GLU A 24 4.54 -4.89 8.42
CA GLU A 24 4.91 -5.34 7.08
C GLU A 24 4.47 -6.79 6.92
N MET A 25 3.30 -6.97 6.32
CA MET A 25 2.69 -8.27 6.05
C MET A 25 1.88 -8.19 4.76
N ASP A 26 1.60 -9.34 4.16
CA ASP A 26 0.75 -9.40 2.98
C ASP A 26 -0.65 -8.88 3.33
N CYS A 27 -1.14 -7.93 2.54
CA CYS A 27 -2.53 -7.49 2.60
C CYS A 27 -3.41 -8.54 1.90
N PRO A 28 -4.24 -9.31 2.62
CA PRO A 28 -4.98 -10.43 2.04
C PRO A 28 -6.09 -9.97 1.09
N VAL A 29 -6.53 -8.71 1.23
CA VAL A 29 -7.53 -8.10 0.35
C VAL A 29 -6.82 -7.29 -0.71
N LEU A 30 -6.76 -7.85 -1.91
CA LEU A 30 -6.31 -7.15 -3.10
C LEU A 30 -7.53 -6.60 -3.84
N TYR A 31 -7.67 -5.27 -3.88
CA TYR A 31 -8.67 -4.63 -4.73
C TYR A 31 -8.16 -4.63 -6.18
N ALA A 32 -8.81 -5.41 -7.05
CA ALA A 32 -8.47 -5.45 -8.48
C ALA A 32 -8.61 -4.07 -9.14
N GLU A 33 -9.59 -3.29 -8.66
CA GLU A 33 -9.73 -1.87 -8.98
C GLU A 33 -9.88 -1.07 -7.68
N PRO A 34 -9.15 0.04 -7.54
CA PRO A 34 -9.30 0.91 -6.38
C PRO A 34 -10.70 1.51 -6.31
N HIS A 35 -11.27 1.61 -5.10
CA HIS A 35 -12.61 2.15 -4.92
C HIS A 35 -12.68 3.63 -5.39
N PRO A 36 -13.59 3.99 -6.31
CA PRO A 36 -13.58 5.31 -6.96
C PRO A 36 -13.73 6.46 -5.97
N THR A 37 -14.56 6.30 -4.92
CA THR A 37 -14.70 7.31 -3.86
C THR A 37 -13.39 7.56 -3.11
N VAL A 38 -12.60 6.52 -2.84
CA VAL A 38 -11.30 6.66 -2.16
C VAL A 38 -10.34 7.41 -3.08
N LEU A 39 -10.31 7.06 -4.36
CA LEU A 39 -9.48 7.77 -5.35
C LEU A 39 -9.86 9.25 -5.47
N SER A 40 -11.15 9.58 -5.58
CA SER A 40 -11.60 10.97 -5.70
C SER A 40 -11.20 11.79 -4.47
N VAL A 41 -11.32 11.23 -3.27
CA VAL A 41 -10.92 11.90 -2.02
C VAL A 41 -9.40 12.11 -1.97
N LEU A 42 -8.61 11.12 -2.36
CA LEU A 42 -7.15 11.25 -2.43
C LEU A 42 -6.70 12.31 -3.44
N GLN A 43 -7.32 12.37 -4.61
CA GLN A 43 -6.99 13.37 -5.64
C GLN A 43 -7.38 14.79 -5.25
N ALA A 44 -8.47 14.96 -4.51
CA ALA A 44 -8.97 16.27 -4.09
C ALA A 44 -8.27 16.82 -2.83
N ALA A 45 -7.54 15.99 -2.08
CA ALA A 45 -6.98 16.40 -0.80
C ALA A 45 -5.71 17.27 -0.96
N PRO A 46 -5.74 18.55 -0.53
CA PRO A 46 -4.56 19.40 -0.58
C PRO A 46 -3.56 19.08 0.54
N ASP A 47 -4.02 18.48 1.64
CA ASP A 47 -3.20 18.14 2.79
C ASP A 47 -3.75 16.92 3.56
N ARG A 48 -2.93 16.44 4.50
CA ARG A 48 -3.25 15.26 5.33
C ARG A 48 -4.44 15.50 6.27
N PRO A 49 -4.59 16.65 6.96
CA PRO A 49 -5.76 16.91 7.80
C PRO A 49 -7.09 16.93 7.05
N TYR A 50 -7.15 17.50 5.84
CA TYR A 50 -8.33 17.48 4.98
C TYR A 50 -8.67 16.04 4.59
N LEU A 51 -7.66 15.30 4.11
CA LEU A 51 -7.81 13.89 3.73
C LEU A 51 -8.43 13.05 4.85
N TRP A 52 -7.95 13.23 6.09
CA TRP A 52 -8.43 12.45 7.23
C TRP A 52 -9.91 12.68 7.57
N LYS A 53 -10.44 13.87 7.25
CA LYS A 53 -11.84 14.23 7.49
C LYS A 53 -12.78 13.71 6.40
N THR A 54 -12.27 13.54 5.20
CA THR A 54 -13.07 13.20 4.01
C THR A 54 -12.93 11.73 3.59
N LEU A 55 -12.04 10.98 4.23
CA LEU A 55 -11.84 9.56 3.96
C LEU A 55 -13.08 8.74 4.37
N PRO A 56 -13.58 7.86 3.49
CA PRO A 56 -14.67 6.94 3.83
C PRO A 56 -14.24 5.99 4.95
N THR A 57 -15.09 5.82 5.97
CA THR A 57 -14.86 4.87 7.07
C THR A 57 -15.46 3.48 6.80
N ALA A 58 -16.22 3.33 5.72
CA ALA A 58 -16.74 2.07 5.20
C ALA A 58 -16.70 2.09 3.66
N LEU A 59 -16.40 0.93 3.07
CA LEU A 59 -16.37 0.66 1.62
C LEU A 59 -17.37 -0.43 1.27
#